data_AF-A0A4U8UUH9-F1
#
_entry.id   AF-A0A4U8UUH9-F1
#
_cell.length_a   1.000
_cell.length_b   1.000
_cell.length_c   1.000
_cell.angle_alpha   90.00
_cell.angle_beta   90.00
_cell.angle_gamma   90.00
#
_symmetry.space_group_name_H-M   'P 1'
#
loop_
_entity.id
_entity.type
_entity.pdbx_description
1 polymer ?
#
loop_
_entity_poly.entity_id
_entity_poly.type
_entity_poly.pdbx_seq_one_letter_code
_entity_poly.pdbx_strand_id
1 'polypeptide(L)'
;MLKLKPFEKEFAEFVAQKSSKGEASPAVINYCLRTTHLNKHLNGLRFLLQACLLGAPNGNTIETFLAEKSKDERRQGRALLCYLEAISVNDSWAACELMKRFCGYQPAFKKGEGFTLHLEERLEKFALNIQDALKSLRGKSSNNNKVDFYWGRSCVREIIKKYKDGKCSYEQMYDLTFNIMVQRPRLQDAIVSFFQEFLGRAEAERWVSLRPSSLNATNIPISQPQKISNVYAPFDDPDALAIPITTRVTVVQRREELMAAIEALNEAAESEFPFAGVDAEWSAYVPDSKASVLQVALQNQIFIFDLDKLPPDQSRKLFENLFGNRALIKVGFQFGEDLTKLRKVVPRTVFLYAPQSLLCITSVIAQVAIISWENDDPMISEEFLKKKEKEKEKGKRREKEKEDDSKKPPAVKDVVFKLKSLGLAKLVKAMTGMSLDKSEQCSVWNRRPLRTAQIRYGALDVSCLLLMMSKCLSYAKKWNVEIFGLMKPFYLEPSAMPLFFCDDCDPNIFPRIVIKEVLDELDEE
;
A
#
# COMPACT_ATOMS: atom_id res chain seq x y z
N MET A 1 13.04 -25.20 -5.10
CA MET A 1 12.06 -25.27 -3.99
C MET A 1 12.01 -26.71 -3.51
N LEU A 2 12.61 -27.01 -2.36
CA LEU A 2 12.37 -28.27 -1.66
C LEU A 2 10.88 -28.31 -1.29
N LYS A 3 10.18 -29.42 -1.61
CA LYS A 3 8.78 -29.61 -1.24
C LYS A 3 8.69 -29.84 0.28
N LEU A 4 8.64 -28.75 1.05
CA LEU A 4 8.54 -28.75 2.53
C LEU A 4 7.12 -29.02 3.07
N LYS A 5 6.15 -29.33 2.20
CA LYS A 5 4.73 -29.47 2.57
C LYS A 5 4.44 -30.39 3.79
N PRO A 6 5.11 -31.55 3.98
CA PRO A 6 4.87 -32.38 5.16
C PRO A 6 5.27 -31.68 6.48
N PHE A 7 6.36 -30.91 6.45
CA PHE A 7 6.89 -30.22 7.62
C PHE A 7 6.04 -28.99 8.01
N GLU A 8 5.34 -28.36 7.07
CA GLU A 8 4.45 -27.21 7.33
C GLU A 8 3.33 -27.57 8.31
N LYS A 9 2.67 -28.71 8.07
CA LYS A 9 1.56 -29.19 8.92
C LYS A 9 2.07 -29.61 10.29
N GLU A 10 3.09 -30.47 10.34
CA GLU A 10 3.67 -30.94 11.60
C GLU A 10 4.18 -29.77 12.46
N PHE A 11 4.81 -28.77 11.84
CA PHE A 11 5.27 -27.57 12.53
C PHE A 11 4.10 -26.75 13.08
N ALA A 12 3.06 -26.49 12.29
CA ALA A 12 1.89 -25.75 12.73
C ALA A 12 1.17 -26.46 13.90
N GLU A 13 1.00 -27.77 13.82
CA GLU A 13 0.41 -28.61 14.88
C GLU A 13 1.27 -28.60 16.15
N PHE A 14 2.59 -28.72 16.00
CA PHE A 14 3.53 -28.62 17.11
C PHE A 14 3.44 -27.25 17.80
N VAL A 15 3.41 -26.15 17.04
CA VAL A 15 3.26 -24.81 17.60
C VAL A 15 1.91 -24.66 18.30
N ALA A 16 0.81 -25.14 17.71
CA ALA A 16 -0.50 -25.12 18.36
C ALA A 16 -0.51 -25.88 19.70
N GLN A 17 0.11 -27.06 19.75
CA GLN A 17 0.27 -27.85 20.98
C GLN A 17 1.13 -27.13 22.03
N LYS A 18 2.19 -26.42 21.61
CA LYS A 18 3.02 -25.64 22.53
C LYS A 18 2.32 -24.38 23.01
N SER A 19 1.51 -23.73 22.17
CA SER A 19 0.68 -22.58 22.54
C SER A 19 -0.38 -22.95 23.57
N SER A 20 -1.05 -24.10 23.43
CA SER A 20 -2.05 -24.56 24.41
C SER A 20 -1.46 -24.81 25.80
N LYS A 21 -0.17 -25.16 25.86
CA LYS A 21 0.60 -25.31 27.12
C LYS A 21 1.27 -24.01 27.59
N GLY A 22 1.12 -22.91 26.86
CA GLY A 22 1.81 -21.64 27.12
C GLY A 22 3.34 -21.70 26.99
N GLU A 23 3.86 -22.72 26.29
CA GLU A 23 5.30 -22.94 26.08
C GLU A 23 5.81 -22.26 24.79
N ALA A 24 4.89 -21.87 23.88
CA ALA A 24 5.26 -21.20 22.64
C ALA A 24 5.60 -19.72 22.87
N SER A 25 6.68 -19.25 22.24
CA SER A 25 7.06 -17.84 22.32
C SER A 25 6.13 -16.95 21.47
N PRO A 26 5.91 -15.69 21.86
CA PRO A 26 5.13 -14.74 21.06
C PRO A 26 5.65 -14.57 19.63
N ALA A 27 6.96 -14.71 19.41
CA ALA A 27 7.57 -14.60 18.08
C ALA A 27 7.12 -15.75 17.15
N VAL A 28 7.12 -16.99 17.65
CA VAL A 28 6.71 -18.18 16.87
C VAL A 28 5.20 -18.16 16.60
N ILE A 29 4.39 -17.73 17.58
CA ILE A 29 2.95 -17.55 17.41
C ILE A 29 2.66 -16.50 16.32
N ASN A 30 3.27 -15.32 16.42
CA ASN A 30 3.11 -14.26 15.41
C ASN A 30 3.57 -14.71 14.02
N TYR A 31 4.66 -15.48 13.94
CA TYR A 31 5.13 -16.05 12.69
C TYR A 31 4.07 -16.98 12.06
N CYS A 32 3.49 -17.88 12.85
CA CYS A 32 2.45 -18.79 12.37
C CYS A 32 1.16 -18.05 11.94
N LEU A 33 0.73 -17.04 12.70
CA LEU A 33 -0.44 -16.23 12.36
C LEU A 33 -0.27 -15.43 11.07
N ARG A 34 0.95 -14.92 10.79
CA ARG A 34 1.24 -14.12 9.58
C ARG A 34 1.55 -14.95 8.35
N THR A 35 1.85 -16.24 8.54
CA THR A 35 2.34 -17.10 7.47
C THR A 35 1.18 -17.89 6.88
N THR A 36 0.68 -17.44 5.73
CA THR A 36 -0.52 -17.97 5.04
C THR A 36 -0.52 -19.50 4.86
N HIS A 37 0.61 -20.07 4.43
CA HIS A 37 0.74 -21.51 4.23
C HIS A 37 0.78 -22.34 5.52
N LEU A 38 1.09 -21.74 6.69
CA LEU A 38 0.99 -22.38 8.01
C LEU A 38 -0.39 -22.17 8.62
N ASN A 39 -0.98 -20.98 8.44
CA ASN A 39 -2.30 -20.60 8.95
C ASN A 39 -3.40 -21.59 8.56
N LYS A 40 -3.37 -22.11 7.33
CA LYS A 40 -4.34 -23.12 6.85
C LYS A 40 -4.37 -24.43 7.68
N HIS A 41 -3.34 -24.69 8.49
CA HIS A 41 -3.22 -25.88 9.33
C HIS A 41 -3.55 -25.62 10.81
N LEU A 42 -3.87 -24.39 11.20
CA LEU A 42 -4.19 -24.02 12.58
C LEU A 42 -5.71 -24.05 12.79
N ASN A 43 -6.17 -24.63 13.90
CA ASN A 43 -7.57 -24.47 14.35
C ASN A 43 -7.81 -22.99 14.67
N GLY A 44 -8.56 -22.32 13.79
CA GLY A 44 -8.50 -20.88 13.59
C GLY A 44 -8.74 -20.07 14.86
N LEU A 45 -9.87 -20.31 15.51
CA LEU A 45 -10.30 -19.51 16.66
C LEU A 45 -9.62 -19.95 17.96
N ARG A 46 -9.36 -21.26 18.13
CA ARG A 46 -8.65 -21.79 19.30
C ARG A 46 -7.24 -21.21 19.38
N PHE A 47 -6.51 -21.27 18.28
CA PHE A 47 -5.16 -20.74 18.22
C PHE A 47 -5.13 -19.21 18.40
N LEU A 48 -6.12 -18.49 17.85
CA LEU A 48 -6.26 -17.04 18.06
C LEU A 48 -6.53 -16.70 19.54
N LEU A 49 -7.43 -17.40 20.21
CA LEU A 49 -7.71 -17.24 21.64
C LEU A 49 -6.44 -17.42 22.47
N GLN A 50 -5.73 -18.53 22.26
CA GLN A 50 -4.48 -18.84 22.97
C GLN A 50 -3.42 -17.76 22.71
N ALA A 51 -3.28 -17.31 21.46
CA ALA A 51 -2.37 -16.24 21.09
C ALA A 51 -2.70 -14.93 21.81
N CYS A 52 -3.97 -14.55 21.87
CA CYS A 52 -4.44 -13.36 22.58
C CYS A 52 -4.17 -13.45 24.09
N LEU A 53 -4.46 -14.58 24.73
CA LEU A 53 -4.19 -14.81 26.16
C LEU A 53 -2.69 -14.75 26.48
N LEU A 54 -1.82 -15.18 25.55
CA LEU A 54 -0.37 -15.05 25.66
C LEU A 54 0.14 -13.63 25.35
N GLY A 55 -0.74 -12.70 24.95
CA GLY A 55 -0.38 -11.33 24.58
C GLY A 55 0.49 -11.26 23.32
N ALA A 56 0.37 -12.24 22.42
CA ALA A 56 1.25 -12.35 21.27
C ALA A 56 0.83 -11.46 20.07
N PRO A 57 -0.43 -11.50 19.57
CA PRO A 57 -0.78 -10.86 18.32
C PRO A 57 -1.17 -9.39 18.50
N ASN A 58 -0.67 -8.54 17.60
CA ASN A 58 -1.17 -7.18 17.41
C ASN A 58 -2.27 -7.13 16.34
N GLY A 59 -2.92 -5.97 16.18
CA GLY A 59 -4.04 -5.81 15.22
C GLY A 59 -3.71 -6.26 13.79
N ASN A 60 -2.54 -5.87 13.25
CA ASN A 60 -2.13 -6.30 11.91
C ASN A 60 -1.98 -7.82 11.77
N THR A 61 -1.50 -8.49 12.83
CA THR A 61 -1.33 -9.94 12.84
C THR A 61 -2.68 -10.65 12.84
N ILE A 62 -3.63 -10.14 13.64
CA ILE A 62 -5.01 -10.64 13.67
C ILE A 62 -5.69 -10.46 12.31
N GLU A 63 -5.55 -9.28 11.70
CA GLU A 63 -6.15 -9.00 10.39
C GLU A 63 -5.59 -9.94 9.31
N THR A 64 -4.26 -10.14 9.29
CA THR A 64 -3.61 -11.08 8.36
C THR A 64 -4.10 -12.50 8.54
N PHE A 65 -4.24 -12.94 9.80
CA PHE A 65 -4.69 -14.28 10.13
C PHE A 65 -6.13 -14.55 9.68
N LEU A 66 -7.04 -13.59 9.91
CA LEU A 66 -8.45 -13.71 9.57
C LEU A 66 -8.75 -13.36 8.11
N ALA A 67 -7.86 -12.69 7.37
CA ALA A 67 -8.10 -12.29 5.99
C ALA A 67 -8.33 -13.46 5.02
N GLU A 68 -7.73 -14.62 5.29
CA GLU A 68 -7.85 -15.84 4.45
C GLU A 68 -8.95 -16.79 4.92
N LYS A 69 -9.66 -16.46 6.00
CA LYS A 69 -10.72 -17.30 6.57
C LYS A 69 -12.08 -17.04 5.89
N SER A 70 -12.98 -18.00 5.99
CA SER A 70 -14.36 -17.85 5.51
C SER A 70 -15.07 -16.69 6.20
N LYS A 71 -16.14 -16.16 5.59
CA LYS A 71 -16.91 -15.07 6.19
C LYS A 71 -17.40 -15.42 7.60
N ASP A 72 -17.79 -16.67 7.83
CA ASP A 72 -18.30 -17.12 9.13
C ASP A 72 -17.20 -17.18 10.20
N GLU A 73 -16.05 -17.79 9.89
CA GLU A 73 -14.89 -17.80 10.79
C GLU A 73 -14.42 -16.37 11.13
N ARG A 74 -14.50 -15.44 10.18
CA ARG A 74 -14.18 -14.02 10.44
C ARG A 74 -15.18 -13.39 11.39
N ARG A 75 -16.48 -13.65 11.23
CA ARG A 75 -17.53 -13.18 12.16
C ARG A 75 -17.30 -13.72 13.56
N GLN A 76 -17.06 -15.02 13.70
CA GLN A 76 -16.74 -15.66 14.98
C GLN A 76 -15.45 -15.09 15.59
N GLY A 77 -14.42 -14.85 14.77
CA GLY A 77 -13.18 -14.19 15.19
C GLY A 77 -13.41 -12.77 15.71
N ARG A 78 -14.21 -11.95 15.02
CA ARG A 78 -14.59 -10.61 15.51
C ARG A 78 -15.38 -10.69 16.81
N ALA A 79 -16.31 -11.64 16.91
CA ALA A 79 -17.12 -11.86 18.10
C ALA A 79 -16.22 -12.22 19.31
N LEU A 80 -15.30 -13.16 19.13
CA LEU A 80 -14.29 -13.55 20.12
C LEU A 80 -13.48 -12.34 20.59
N LEU A 81 -12.94 -11.53 19.67
CA LEU A 81 -12.13 -10.36 20.03
C LEU A 81 -12.93 -9.32 20.81
N CYS A 82 -14.18 -9.04 20.41
CA CYS A 82 -15.07 -8.15 21.14
C CYS A 82 -15.37 -8.67 22.56
N TYR A 83 -15.55 -9.98 22.70
CA TYR A 83 -15.72 -10.60 24.02
C TYR A 83 -14.47 -10.46 24.89
N LEU A 84 -13.29 -10.76 24.33
CA LEU A 84 -12.01 -10.63 25.03
C LEU A 84 -11.77 -9.18 25.52
N GLU A 85 -12.14 -8.19 24.71
CA GLU A 85 -12.12 -6.78 25.14
C GLU A 85 -13.07 -6.52 26.31
N ALA A 86 -14.32 -6.97 26.17
CA ALA A 86 -15.36 -6.71 27.16
C ALA A 86 -14.96 -7.26 28.54
N ILE A 87 -14.45 -8.49 28.61
CA ILE A 87 -13.98 -9.08 29.87
C ILE A 87 -12.70 -8.39 30.37
N SER A 88 -11.80 -7.94 29.47
CA SER A 88 -10.57 -7.26 29.88
C SER A 88 -10.81 -5.89 30.53
N VAL A 89 -11.96 -5.25 30.26
CA VAL A 89 -12.30 -3.91 30.76
C VAL A 89 -13.34 -3.97 31.89
N ASN A 90 -14.37 -4.80 31.73
CA ASN A 90 -15.58 -4.72 32.55
C ASN A 90 -15.83 -5.93 33.45
N ASP A 91 -15.11 -7.04 33.27
CA ASP A 91 -15.35 -8.28 34.01
C ASP A 91 -14.04 -8.99 34.34
N SER A 92 -13.34 -8.45 35.35
CA SER A 92 -12.08 -8.99 35.84
C SER A 92 -12.20 -10.43 36.35
N TRP A 93 -13.39 -10.83 36.82
CA TRP A 93 -13.65 -12.21 37.25
C TRP A 93 -13.70 -13.15 36.05
N ALA A 94 -14.45 -12.83 34.99
CA ALA A 94 -14.51 -13.66 33.78
C ALA A 94 -13.15 -13.73 33.07
N ALA A 95 -12.41 -12.62 33.01
CA ALA A 95 -11.04 -12.62 32.48
C ALA A 95 -10.10 -13.52 33.31
N CYS A 96 -10.20 -13.44 34.63
CA CYS A 96 -9.44 -14.30 35.56
C CYS A 96 -9.79 -15.78 35.38
N GLU A 97 -11.07 -16.12 35.26
CA GLU A 97 -11.53 -17.49 35.09
C GLU A 97 -11.09 -18.07 33.74
N LEU A 98 -11.20 -17.30 32.65
CA LEU A 98 -10.69 -17.70 31.33
C LEU A 98 -9.17 -17.92 31.36
N MET A 99 -8.42 -17.03 32.01
CA MET A 99 -6.97 -17.17 32.16
C MET A 99 -6.61 -18.38 33.03
N LYS A 100 -7.35 -18.64 34.12
CA LYS A 100 -7.17 -19.83 34.96
C LYS A 100 -7.45 -21.12 34.20
N ARG A 101 -8.51 -21.17 33.39
CA ARG A 101 -8.79 -22.32 32.50
C ARG A 101 -7.60 -22.55 31.57
N PHE A 102 -7.10 -21.51 30.93
CA PHE A 102 -5.92 -21.60 30.05
C PHE A 102 -4.64 -22.02 30.79
N CYS A 103 -4.37 -21.48 31.98
CA CYS A 103 -3.21 -21.81 32.82
C CYS A 103 -3.32 -23.18 33.50
N GLY A 104 -4.52 -23.68 33.78
CA GLY A 104 -4.77 -24.97 34.43
C GLY A 104 -4.28 -26.18 33.62
N TYR A 105 -4.08 -26.00 32.31
CA TYR A 105 -3.48 -26.97 31.40
C TYR A 105 -1.95 -26.92 31.35
N GLN A 106 -1.29 -26.05 32.13
CA GLN A 106 0.18 -25.85 32.10
C GLN A 106 0.90 -26.64 33.22
N PRO A 107 1.78 -27.61 32.89
CA PRO A 107 2.46 -28.45 33.89
C PRO A 107 3.33 -27.66 34.88
N ALA A 108 3.87 -26.51 34.47
CA ALA A 108 4.77 -25.67 35.25
C ALA A 108 4.11 -24.97 36.45
N PHE A 109 2.78 -24.92 36.51
CA PHE A 109 2.02 -24.16 37.52
C PHE A 109 1.52 -25.00 38.70
N LYS A 110 1.82 -26.31 38.74
CA LYS A 110 1.48 -27.19 39.87
C LYS A 110 2.38 -27.03 41.10
N LYS A 111 3.37 -26.13 41.09
CA LYS A 111 4.31 -25.90 42.22
C LYS A 111 4.14 -24.51 42.86
N GLY A 112 3.00 -24.32 43.53
CA GLY A 112 2.88 -23.81 44.90
C GLY A 112 3.30 -22.38 45.31
N GLU A 113 4.25 -21.70 44.69
CA GLU A 113 4.75 -20.40 45.21
C GLU A 113 4.76 -19.30 44.13
N GLY A 114 4.05 -18.19 44.38
CA GLY A 114 4.02 -17.01 43.49
C GLY A 114 2.89 -16.96 42.44
N PHE A 115 1.90 -17.87 42.50
CA PHE A 115 0.81 -18.00 41.51
C PHE A 115 -0.02 -16.72 41.31
N THR A 116 -0.37 -16.02 42.40
CA THR A 116 -1.25 -14.84 42.37
C THR A 116 -0.58 -13.63 41.72
N LEU A 117 0.69 -13.34 42.07
CA LEU A 117 1.46 -12.22 41.49
C LEU A 117 1.72 -12.42 39.99
N HIS A 118 2.03 -13.64 39.54
CA HIS A 118 2.23 -13.94 38.11
C HIS A 118 0.92 -13.92 37.29
N LEU A 119 -0.23 -14.17 37.92
CA LEU A 119 -1.53 -14.14 37.27
C LEU A 119 -2.00 -12.69 37.05
N GLU A 120 -1.83 -11.82 38.04
CA GLU A 120 -2.17 -10.39 37.95
C GLU A 120 -1.37 -9.70 36.83
N GLU A 121 -0.05 -9.88 36.79
CA GLU A 121 0.80 -9.34 35.72
C GLU A 121 0.38 -9.85 34.31
N ARG A 122 -0.03 -11.12 34.22
CA ARG A 122 -0.51 -11.70 32.95
C ARG A 122 -1.86 -11.13 32.54
N LEU A 123 -2.77 -10.93 33.48
CA LEU A 123 -4.08 -10.32 33.22
C LEU A 123 -3.93 -8.87 32.77
N GLU A 124 -3.06 -8.10 33.42
CA GLU A 124 -2.76 -6.72 33.02
C GLU A 124 -2.17 -6.68 31.60
N LYS A 125 -1.18 -7.52 31.32
CA LYS A 125 -0.57 -7.63 30.00
C LYS A 125 -1.57 -8.08 28.94
N PHE A 126 -2.44 -9.02 29.24
CA PHE A 126 -3.53 -9.45 28.37
C PHE A 126 -4.46 -8.26 28.04
N ALA A 127 -4.91 -7.54 29.06
CA ALA A 127 -5.82 -6.41 28.91
C ALA A 127 -5.21 -5.28 28.06
N LEU A 128 -3.95 -4.91 28.33
CA LEU A 128 -3.24 -3.91 27.55
C LEU A 128 -3.11 -4.33 26.08
N ASN A 129 -2.67 -5.57 25.82
CA ASN A 129 -2.45 -6.06 24.46
C ASN A 129 -3.76 -6.17 23.66
N ILE A 130 -4.85 -6.66 24.25
CA ILE A 130 -6.12 -6.81 23.53
C ILE A 130 -6.74 -5.44 23.20
N GLN A 131 -6.64 -4.48 24.13
CA GLN A 131 -7.11 -3.11 23.91
C GLN A 131 -6.29 -2.43 22.81
N ASP A 132 -4.96 -2.56 22.82
CA ASP A 132 -4.10 -1.99 21.78
C ASP A 132 -4.35 -2.64 20.42
N ALA A 133 -4.51 -3.97 20.38
CA ALA A 133 -4.83 -4.70 19.16
C ALA A 133 -6.17 -4.23 18.55
N LEU A 134 -7.22 -4.08 19.36
CA LEU A 134 -8.53 -3.62 18.89
C LEU A 134 -8.57 -2.15 18.53
N LYS A 135 -7.81 -1.30 19.23
CA LYS A 135 -7.59 0.08 18.83
C LYS A 135 -6.97 0.13 17.43
N SER A 136 -5.95 -0.69 17.16
CA SER A 136 -5.36 -0.81 15.83
C SER A 136 -6.34 -1.33 14.78
N LEU A 137 -7.08 -2.41 15.05
CA LEU A 137 -8.05 -3.01 14.13
C LEU A 137 -9.20 -2.06 13.76
N ARG A 138 -9.59 -1.18 14.67
CA ARG A 138 -10.60 -0.14 14.43
C ARG A 138 -10.04 1.12 13.75
N GLY A 139 -8.77 1.09 13.33
CA GLY A 139 -8.11 2.22 12.68
C GLY A 139 -7.85 3.41 13.61
N LYS A 140 -7.78 3.17 14.93
CA LYS A 140 -7.52 4.19 15.96
C LYS A 140 -6.05 4.22 16.41
N SER A 141 -5.10 3.72 15.61
CA SER A 141 -3.66 3.78 15.94
C SER A 141 -3.22 5.23 16.19
N SER A 142 -2.11 5.42 16.91
CA SER A 142 -1.60 6.75 17.19
C SER A 142 -1.34 7.48 15.87
N ASN A 143 -2.13 8.53 15.62
CA ASN A 143 -2.01 9.48 14.51
C ASN A 143 -0.68 10.25 14.58
N ASN A 144 0.48 9.58 14.54
CA ASN A 144 1.72 10.27 14.30
C ASN A 144 1.86 10.52 12.80
N ASN A 145 0.94 11.32 12.26
CA ASN A 145 0.98 11.88 10.91
C ASN A 145 2.13 12.90 10.76
N LYS A 146 2.99 13.00 11.77
CA LYS A 146 4.16 13.87 11.78
C LYS A 146 5.39 13.07 11.41
N VAL A 147 6.28 13.71 10.67
CA VAL A 147 7.63 13.20 10.42
C VAL A 147 8.34 13.00 11.76
N ASP A 148 9.03 11.88 11.93
CA ASP A 148 9.85 11.62 13.12
C ASP A 148 10.90 12.73 13.32
N PHE A 149 11.27 13.01 14.56
CA PHE A 149 12.17 14.11 14.89
C PHE A 149 13.58 13.93 14.31
N TYR A 150 14.19 12.75 14.51
CA TYR A 150 15.56 12.48 14.05
C TYR A 150 15.59 12.26 12.56
N TRP A 151 14.60 11.53 12.03
CA TRP A 151 14.43 11.37 10.59
C TRP A 151 14.24 12.71 9.89
N GLY A 152 13.34 13.57 10.39
CA GLY A 152 13.09 14.89 9.84
C GLY A 152 14.34 15.78 9.84
N ARG A 153 15.12 15.77 10.93
CA ARG A 153 16.43 16.45 10.98
C ARG A 153 17.37 15.99 9.86
N SER A 154 17.43 14.68 9.62
CA SER A 154 18.24 14.09 8.56
C SER A 154 17.74 14.51 7.17
N CYS A 155 16.44 14.42 6.91
CA CYS A 155 15.84 14.83 5.65
C CYS A 155 16.14 16.29 5.31
N VAL A 156 16.02 17.20 6.28
CA VAL A 156 16.28 18.62 6.07
C VAL A 156 17.77 18.87 5.76
N ARG A 157 18.69 18.24 6.51
CA ARG A 157 20.13 18.36 6.22
C ARG A 157 20.46 17.91 4.79
N GLU A 158 19.91 16.76 4.38
CA GLU A 158 20.18 16.20 3.06
C GLU A 158 19.54 16.98 1.91
N ILE A 159 18.33 17.52 2.06
CA ILE A 159 17.70 18.31 0.99
C ILE A 159 18.41 19.66 0.79
N ILE A 160 18.89 20.29 1.86
CA ILE A 160 19.68 21.53 1.76
C ILE A 160 20.99 21.27 1.00
N LYS A 161 21.67 20.16 1.29
CA LYS A 161 22.85 19.73 0.53
C LYS A 161 22.53 19.45 -0.94
N LYS A 162 21.44 18.72 -1.22
CA LYS A 162 21.00 18.46 -2.61
C LYS A 162 20.75 19.76 -3.37
N TYR A 163 20.13 20.75 -2.74
CA TYR A 163 19.91 22.06 -3.34
C TYR A 163 21.23 22.77 -3.63
N LYS A 164 22.16 22.80 -2.66
CA LYS A 164 23.52 23.34 -2.84
C LYS A 164 24.23 22.71 -4.04
N ASP A 165 24.09 21.41 -4.21
CA ASP A 165 24.68 20.63 -5.29
C ASP A 165 23.93 20.76 -6.64
N GLY A 166 22.83 21.51 -6.71
CA GLY A 166 22.00 21.62 -7.92
C GLY A 166 21.17 20.37 -8.25
N LYS A 167 21.03 19.44 -7.30
CA LYS A 167 20.32 18.15 -7.47
C LYS A 167 18.82 18.21 -7.16
N CYS A 168 18.35 19.32 -6.59
CA CYS A 168 16.92 19.59 -6.40
C CYS A 168 16.64 21.07 -6.59
N SER A 169 15.38 21.43 -6.82
CA SER A 169 14.98 22.83 -6.95
C SER A 169 14.88 23.53 -5.59
N TYR A 170 14.84 24.87 -5.61
CA TYR A 170 14.59 25.64 -4.39
C TYR A 170 13.24 25.31 -3.78
N GLU A 171 12.20 25.16 -4.60
CA GLU A 171 10.86 24.85 -4.11
C GLU A 171 10.81 23.51 -3.38
N GLN A 172 11.50 22.48 -3.87
CA GLN A 172 11.56 21.18 -3.20
C GLN A 172 12.24 21.25 -1.84
N MET A 173 13.37 21.97 -1.76
CA MET A 173 14.09 22.21 -0.52
C MET A 173 13.26 23.04 0.47
N TYR A 174 12.64 24.11 -0.01
CA TYR A 174 11.80 24.99 0.78
C TYR A 174 10.59 24.24 1.36
N ASP A 175 9.85 23.50 0.54
CA ASP A 175 8.65 22.78 0.95
C ASP A 175 8.94 21.77 2.06
N LEU A 176 9.98 20.95 1.88
CA LEU A 176 10.35 19.94 2.86
C LEU A 176 10.84 20.56 4.17
N THR A 177 11.68 21.59 4.07
CA THR A 177 12.21 22.29 5.24
C THR A 177 11.10 22.97 6.03
N PHE A 178 10.21 23.70 5.35
CA PHE A 178 9.06 24.35 5.98
C PHE A 178 8.14 23.32 6.63
N ASN A 179 7.78 22.26 5.90
CA ASN A 179 6.89 21.22 6.39
C ASN A 179 7.41 20.56 7.67
N ILE A 180 8.70 20.20 7.70
CA ILE A 180 9.33 19.58 8.87
C ILE A 180 9.50 20.57 10.02
N MET A 181 9.96 21.80 9.75
CA MET A 181 10.16 22.82 10.79
C MET A 181 8.86 23.17 11.51
N VAL A 182 7.75 23.32 10.77
CA VAL A 182 6.43 23.59 11.35
C VAL A 182 5.89 22.40 12.14
N GLN A 183 6.11 21.16 11.67
CA GLN A 183 5.74 19.97 12.44
C GLN A 183 6.59 19.78 13.71
N ARG A 184 7.85 20.21 13.67
CA ARG A 184 8.87 20.03 14.72
C ARG A 184 9.60 21.36 15.01
N PRO A 185 8.96 22.33 15.68
CA PRO A 185 9.56 23.65 15.95
C PRO A 185 10.90 23.59 16.68
N ARG A 186 11.12 22.57 17.53
CA ARG A 186 12.39 22.31 18.23
C ARG A 186 13.58 22.03 17.30
N LEU A 187 13.36 21.79 16.00
CA LEU A 187 14.44 21.63 15.02
C LEU A 187 14.93 22.96 14.45
N GLN A 188 14.29 24.10 14.73
CA GLN A 188 14.60 25.37 14.08
C GLN A 188 16.09 25.74 14.18
N ASP A 189 16.69 25.69 15.37
CA ASP A 189 18.11 26.03 15.57
C ASP A 189 19.03 25.12 14.75
N ALA A 190 18.74 23.81 14.73
CA ALA A 190 19.50 22.86 13.93
C ALA A 190 19.36 23.14 12.43
N ILE A 191 18.15 23.44 11.96
CA ILE A 191 17.90 23.76 10.55
C ILE A 191 18.61 25.06 10.15
N VAL A 192 18.52 26.11 10.95
CA VAL A 192 19.23 27.38 10.74
C VAL A 192 20.74 27.14 10.66
N SER A 193 21.29 26.29 11.53
CA SER A 193 22.72 25.91 11.47
C SER A 193 23.09 25.23 10.16
N PHE A 194 22.21 24.40 9.58
CA PHE A 194 22.44 23.76 8.29
C PHE A 194 22.41 24.77 7.15
N PHE A 195 21.48 25.74 7.17
CA PHE A 195 21.48 26.83 6.19
C PHE A 195 22.76 27.65 6.26
N GLN A 196 23.20 28.00 7.47
CA GLN A 196 24.45 28.73 7.69
C GLN A 196 25.66 27.93 7.16
N GLU A 197 25.71 26.62 7.41
CA GLU A 197 26.77 25.70 6.96
C GLU A 197 26.81 25.57 5.43
N PHE A 198 25.64 25.39 4.78
CA PHE A 198 25.58 25.01 3.36
C PHE A 198 25.34 26.17 2.40
N LEU A 199 24.51 27.15 2.78
CA LEU A 199 24.04 28.24 1.91
C LEU A 199 24.43 29.64 2.43
N GLY A 200 25.02 29.73 3.62
CA GLY A 200 25.53 30.95 4.21
C GLY A 200 24.51 31.77 5.00
N ARG A 201 24.98 32.89 5.55
CA ARG A 201 24.26 33.69 6.55
C ARG A 201 22.96 34.30 6.04
N ALA A 202 22.97 34.86 4.82
CA ALA A 202 21.80 35.53 4.26
C ALA A 202 20.59 34.58 4.12
N GLU A 203 20.82 33.32 3.75
CA GLU A 203 19.75 32.34 3.67
C GLU A 203 19.32 31.87 5.07
N ALA A 204 20.26 31.65 6.00
CA ALA A 204 19.95 31.26 7.37
C ALA A 204 19.05 32.26 8.10
N GLU A 205 19.29 33.57 7.93
CA GLU A 205 18.50 34.65 8.55
C GLU A 205 17.02 34.61 8.14
N ARG A 206 16.70 34.16 6.92
CA ARG A 206 15.32 33.99 6.45
C ARG A 206 14.56 32.99 7.32
N TRP A 207 15.22 31.89 7.71
CA TRP A 207 14.63 30.82 8.51
C TRP A 207 14.58 31.12 10.01
N VAL A 208 15.44 32.03 10.51
CA VAL A 208 15.35 32.56 11.88
C VAL A 208 14.07 33.36 12.08
N SER A 209 13.68 34.16 11.09
CA SER A 209 12.50 35.03 11.17
C SER A 209 11.16 34.27 11.21
N LEU A 210 11.17 33.01 10.78
CA LEU A 210 9.98 32.17 10.72
C LEU A 210 9.52 31.81 12.13
N ARG A 211 8.22 31.91 12.42
CA ARG A 211 7.62 31.48 13.70
C ARG A 211 6.82 30.19 13.48
N PRO A 212 7.40 28.99 13.64
CA PRO A 212 6.78 27.75 13.17
C PRO A 212 5.50 27.39 13.95
N SER A 213 5.43 27.69 15.24
CA SER A 213 4.33 27.28 16.13
C SER A 213 2.96 27.88 15.76
N SER A 214 2.91 28.95 14.99
CA SER A 214 1.68 29.59 14.52
C SER A 214 1.31 29.25 13.08
N LEU A 215 2.09 28.40 12.42
CA LEU A 215 1.93 28.09 11.00
C LEU A 215 1.29 26.72 10.79
N ASN A 216 0.73 26.53 9.60
CA ASN A 216 0.17 25.26 9.17
C ASN A 216 1.18 24.55 8.25
N ALA A 217 1.58 23.33 8.61
CA ALA A 217 2.62 22.59 7.91
C ALA A 217 2.24 22.18 6.46
N THR A 218 0.95 22.14 6.14
CA THR A 218 0.45 21.83 4.80
C THR A 218 0.18 23.08 3.98
N ASN A 219 -0.20 24.21 4.59
CA ASN A 219 -0.40 25.47 3.88
C ASN A 219 0.94 26.21 3.73
N ILE A 220 1.75 25.73 2.80
CA ILE A 220 3.12 26.23 2.61
C ILE A 220 3.07 27.41 1.62
N PRO A 221 3.60 28.59 1.95
CA PRO A 221 3.63 29.74 1.05
C PRO A 221 4.41 29.49 -0.24
N ILE A 222 4.01 30.16 -1.32
CA ILE A 222 4.81 30.28 -2.54
C ILE A 222 5.75 31.46 -2.32
N SER A 223 7.01 31.16 -1.98
CA SER A 223 8.01 32.17 -1.62
C SER A 223 8.67 32.85 -2.83
N GLN A 224 8.62 32.22 -4.00
CA GLN A 224 9.19 32.70 -5.26
C GLN A 224 8.30 32.28 -6.45
N PRO A 225 8.39 32.95 -7.61
CA PRO A 225 7.77 32.46 -8.84
C PRO A 225 8.16 31.00 -9.10
N GLN A 226 7.16 30.15 -9.38
CA GLN A 226 7.42 28.74 -9.63
C GLN A 226 8.24 28.57 -10.91
N LYS A 227 9.25 27.68 -10.88
CA LYS A 227 10.12 27.38 -12.03
C LYS A 227 9.33 26.98 -13.28
N ILE A 228 8.21 26.30 -13.10
CA ILE A 228 7.34 25.82 -14.18
C ILE A 228 6.07 26.68 -14.21
N SER A 229 5.85 27.38 -15.32
CA SER A 229 4.76 28.35 -15.48
C SER A 229 3.39 27.69 -15.60
N ASN A 230 3.30 26.56 -16.30
CA ASN A 230 2.08 25.78 -16.46
C ASN A 230 2.41 24.30 -16.75
N VAL A 231 1.41 23.42 -16.68
CA VAL A 231 1.59 21.96 -16.84
C VAL A 231 2.05 21.54 -18.24
N TYR A 232 1.87 22.39 -19.26
CA TYR A 232 2.27 22.15 -20.65
C TYR A 232 3.63 22.79 -20.99
N ALA A 233 4.32 23.38 -20.01
CA ALA A 233 5.63 23.98 -20.25
C ALA A 233 6.61 22.91 -20.79
N PRO A 234 7.39 23.22 -21.83
CA PRO A 234 8.30 22.27 -22.44
C PRO A 234 9.38 21.81 -21.45
N PHE A 235 9.92 20.63 -21.70
CA PHE A 235 11.12 20.15 -21.02
C PHE A 235 12.37 20.56 -21.81
N ASP A 236 13.48 20.73 -21.10
CA ASP A 236 14.79 20.97 -21.73
C ASP A 236 15.27 19.71 -22.49
N ASP A 237 14.91 18.52 -22.00
CA ASP A 237 15.14 17.24 -22.67
C ASP A 237 14.07 17.00 -23.75
N PRO A 238 14.43 16.94 -25.06
CA PRO A 238 13.47 16.71 -26.14
C PRO A 238 12.87 15.30 -26.11
N ASP A 239 13.52 14.35 -25.44
CA ASP A 239 13.03 12.98 -25.28
C ASP A 239 12.11 12.84 -24.05
N ALA A 240 11.87 13.90 -23.28
CA ALA A 240 10.99 13.84 -22.12
C ALA A 240 9.52 13.79 -22.52
N LEU A 241 8.77 12.90 -21.88
CA LEU A 241 7.33 12.80 -22.04
C LEU A 241 6.67 14.10 -21.55
N ALA A 242 5.90 14.73 -22.44
CA ALA A 242 5.14 15.94 -22.14
C ALA A 242 3.63 15.70 -22.27
N ILE A 243 2.84 16.52 -21.59
CA ILE A 243 1.38 16.49 -21.68
C ILE A 243 0.97 17.26 -22.94
N PRO A 244 0.21 16.67 -23.87
CA PRO A 244 -0.28 17.39 -25.05
C PRO A 244 -1.16 18.58 -24.64
N ILE A 245 -1.04 19.71 -25.34
CA ILE A 245 -1.84 20.92 -25.04
C ILE A 245 -3.35 20.71 -25.23
N THR A 246 -3.73 19.70 -26.01
CA THR A 246 -5.12 19.26 -26.21
C THR A 246 -5.68 18.49 -25.02
N THR A 247 -4.84 18.02 -24.10
CA THR A 247 -5.25 17.28 -22.91
C THR A 247 -5.58 18.23 -21.78
N ARG A 248 -6.82 18.22 -21.29
CA ARG A 248 -7.23 19.10 -20.19
C ARG A 248 -6.80 18.51 -18.83
N VAL A 249 -5.99 19.25 -18.06
CA VAL A 249 -5.65 18.89 -16.68
C VAL A 249 -6.49 19.68 -15.67
N THR A 250 -7.22 18.99 -14.81
CA THR A 250 -8.13 19.59 -13.81
C THR A 250 -7.77 19.11 -12.41
N VAL A 251 -7.51 20.05 -11.48
CA VAL A 251 -7.39 19.73 -10.06
C VAL A 251 -8.78 19.73 -9.45
N VAL A 252 -9.18 18.64 -8.80
CA VAL A 252 -10.51 18.43 -8.23
C VAL A 252 -10.42 18.58 -6.71
N GLN A 253 -10.96 19.68 -6.20
CA GLN A 253 -10.92 20.03 -4.76
C GLN A 253 -12.32 20.25 -4.17
N ARG A 254 -13.34 20.42 -5.01
CA ARG A 254 -14.72 20.71 -4.59
C ARG A 254 -15.73 19.79 -5.26
N ARG A 255 -16.96 19.83 -4.75
CA ARG A 255 -18.06 18.96 -5.17
C ARG A 255 -18.39 19.11 -6.65
N GLU A 256 -18.42 20.33 -7.17
CA GLU A 256 -18.81 20.61 -8.56
C GLU A 256 -17.81 19.99 -9.54
N GLU A 257 -16.52 20.19 -9.27
CA GLU A 257 -15.40 19.59 -10.03
C GLU A 257 -15.44 18.06 -9.95
N LEU A 258 -15.76 17.51 -8.77
CA LEU A 258 -15.90 16.06 -8.59
C LEU A 258 -17.06 15.48 -9.40
N MET A 259 -18.21 16.15 -9.42
CA MET A 259 -19.36 15.68 -10.19
C MET A 259 -19.07 15.68 -11.70
N ALA A 260 -18.43 16.75 -12.21
CA ALA A 260 -17.99 16.81 -13.60
C ALA A 260 -16.95 15.71 -13.93
N ALA A 261 -16.02 15.43 -13.00
CA ALA A 261 -15.07 14.34 -13.18
C ALA A 261 -15.77 12.98 -13.23
N ILE A 262 -16.74 12.72 -12.35
CA ILE A 262 -17.52 11.48 -12.34
C ILE A 262 -18.31 11.30 -13.64
N GLU A 263 -18.91 12.36 -14.17
CA GLU A 263 -19.58 12.34 -15.47
C GLU A 263 -18.61 11.91 -16.59
N ALA A 264 -17.43 12.53 -16.65
CA ALA A 264 -16.39 12.15 -17.61
C ALA A 264 -15.91 10.69 -17.44
N LEU A 265 -15.84 10.16 -16.21
CA LEU A 265 -15.52 8.74 -15.96
C LEU A 265 -16.59 7.81 -16.55
N ASN A 266 -17.87 8.18 -16.42
CA ASN A 266 -18.98 7.38 -16.94
C ASN A 266 -19.04 7.44 -18.47
N GLU A 267 -18.86 8.63 -19.07
CA GLU A 267 -18.76 8.79 -20.52
C GLU A 267 -17.60 7.98 -21.10
N ALA A 268 -16.43 8.00 -20.45
CA ALA A 268 -15.29 7.21 -20.89
C ALA A 268 -15.58 5.71 -20.82
N ALA A 269 -16.32 5.24 -19.81
CA ALA A 269 -16.70 3.84 -19.66
C ALA A 269 -17.57 3.30 -20.81
N GLU A 270 -18.31 4.19 -21.49
CA GLU A 270 -19.18 3.88 -22.63
C GLU A 270 -18.52 4.15 -23.99
N SER A 271 -17.29 4.68 -23.99
CA SER A 271 -16.57 5.03 -25.21
C SER A 271 -15.85 3.83 -25.86
N GLU A 272 -15.34 4.02 -27.08
CA GLU A 272 -14.47 3.04 -27.75
C GLU A 272 -13.11 2.86 -27.06
N PHE A 273 -12.75 3.75 -26.12
CA PHE A 273 -11.52 3.69 -25.34
C PHE A 273 -11.83 3.72 -23.82
N PRO A 274 -12.36 2.64 -23.23
CA PRO A 274 -12.85 2.62 -21.85
C PRO A 274 -11.72 2.39 -20.83
N PHE A 275 -10.62 3.12 -20.96
CA PHE A 275 -9.44 2.99 -20.10
C PHE A 275 -9.19 4.25 -19.28
N ALA A 276 -8.90 4.05 -18.01
CA ALA A 276 -8.47 5.09 -17.09
C ALA A 276 -7.09 4.76 -16.49
N GLY A 277 -6.09 5.58 -16.74
CA GLY A 277 -4.80 5.48 -16.05
C GLY A 277 -4.96 5.95 -14.60
N VAL A 278 -4.46 5.21 -13.62
CA VAL A 278 -4.60 5.54 -12.19
C VAL A 278 -3.27 5.45 -11.45
N ASP A 279 -3.02 6.43 -10.59
CA ASP A 279 -1.83 6.54 -9.72
C ASP A 279 -2.19 7.35 -8.46
N ALA A 280 -1.49 7.17 -7.34
CA ALA A 280 -1.75 7.93 -6.12
C ALA A 280 -0.45 8.43 -5.47
N GLU A 281 -0.55 9.54 -4.75
CA GLU A 281 0.60 10.16 -4.09
C GLU A 281 0.38 10.39 -2.60
N TRP A 282 1.44 10.17 -1.82
CA TRP A 282 1.43 10.26 -0.36
C TRP A 282 2.78 10.76 0.19
N SER A 283 2.84 11.02 1.48
CA SER A 283 4.08 11.49 2.10
C SER A 283 5.16 10.42 2.09
N ALA A 284 6.26 10.69 1.38
CA ALA A 284 7.49 9.88 1.43
C ALA A 284 8.20 9.94 2.81
N TYR A 285 7.79 10.87 3.68
CA TYR A 285 8.46 11.16 4.95
C TYR A 285 7.72 10.59 6.17
N VAL A 286 6.49 10.09 5.96
CA VAL A 286 5.65 9.48 6.98
C VAL A 286 5.29 8.06 6.52
N PRO A 287 5.91 7.02 7.10
CA PRO A 287 5.76 5.64 6.63
C PRO A 287 4.29 5.18 6.52
N ASP A 288 3.48 5.55 7.51
CA ASP A 288 2.09 5.13 7.62
C ASP A 288 1.09 6.14 7.05
N SER A 289 1.52 7.07 6.20
CA SER A 289 0.64 8.08 5.59
C SER A 289 -0.50 7.50 4.74
N LYS A 290 -1.60 8.24 4.67
CA LYS A 290 -2.68 8.06 3.68
C LYS A 290 -2.29 8.75 2.36
N ALA A 291 -3.00 8.38 1.28
CA ALA A 291 -2.92 9.13 0.03
C ALA A 291 -3.43 10.57 0.23
N SER A 292 -2.66 11.53 -0.30
CA SER A 292 -3.00 12.95 -0.36
C SER A 292 -3.61 13.34 -1.71
N VAL A 293 -3.22 12.63 -2.77
CA VAL A 293 -3.69 12.85 -4.15
C VAL A 293 -3.99 11.51 -4.81
N LEU A 294 -5.00 11.50 -5.68
CA LEU A 294 -5.27 10.42 -6.64
C LEU A 294 -5.33 11.04 -8.04
N GLN A 295 -4.57 10.49 -8.96
CA GLN A 295 -4.52 10.92 -10.35
C GLN A 295 -5.31 9.95 -11.21
N VAL A 296 -6.09 10.49 -12.16
CA VAL A 296 -6.83 9.69 -13.13
C VAL A 296 -6.69 10.32 -14.52
N ALA A 297 -6.13 9.58 -15.47
CA ALA A 297 -6.10 9.98 -16.88
C ALA A 297 -7.18 9.24 -17.66
N LEU A 298 -7.89 9.99 -18.51
CA LEU A 298 -8.71 9.54 -19.63
C LEU A 298 -8.02 9.97 -20.93
N GLN A 299 -8.63 9.71 -22.09
CA GLN A 299 -7.99 9.96 -23.40
C GLN A 299 -7.51 11.41 -23.61
N ASN A 300 -8.33 12.41 -23.26
CA ASN A 300 -8.01 13.85 -23.41
C ASN A 300 -8.25 14.67 -22.13
N GLN A 301 -8.42 14.00 -21.00
CA GLN A 301 -8.71 14.65 -19.71
C GLN A 301 -7.92 13.97 -18.60
N ILE A 302 -7.36 14.76 -17.70
CA ILE A 302 -6.64 14.28 -16.52
C ILE A 302 -7.21 14.99 -15.30
N PHE A 303 -7.56 14.20 -14.30
CA PHE A 303 -8.08 14.67 -13.02
C PHE A 303 -7.06 14.41 -11.92
N ILE A 304 -6.75 15.44 -11.14
CA ILE A 304 -5.90 15.36 -9.95
C ILE A 304 -6.80 15.59 -8.75
N PHE A 305 -7.27 14.51 -8.12
CA PHE A 305 -8.17 14.56 -6.98
C PHE A 305 -7.40 14.87 -5.70
N ASP A 306 -7.74 15.99 -5.06
CA ASP A 306 -7.15 16.41 -3.79
C ASP A 306 -7.87 15.74 -2.62
N LEU A 307 -7.37 14.59 -2.19
CA LEU A 307 -7.97 13.77 -1.12
C LEU A 307 -7.81 14.38 0.28
N ASP A 308 -7.00 15.44 0.42
CA ASP A 308 -6.91 16.22 1.66
C ASP A 308 -7.92 17.38 1.71
N LYS A 309 -8.49 17.77 0.55
CA LYS A 309 -9.55 18.79 0.45
C LYS A 309 -10.93 18.19 0.31
N LEU A 310 -11.06 17.05 -0.39
CA LEU A 310 -12.34 16.38 -0.54
C LEU A 310 -12.80 15.78 0.80
N PRO A 311 -14.05 16.05 1.23
CA PRO A 311 -14.65 15.38 2.38
C PRO A 311 -14.72 13.86 2.22
N PRO A 312 -14.70 13.07 3.32
CA PRO A 312 -14.71 11.60 3.24
C PRO A 312 -15.89 11.00 2.46
N ASP A 313 -17.07 11.60 2.50
CA ASP A 313 -18.25 11.18 1.71
C ASP A 313 -18.04 11.40 0.21
N GLN A 314 -17.38 12.50 -0.16
CA GLN A 314 -17.02 12.79 -1.55
C GLN A 314 -15.91 11.88 -2.06
N SER A 315 -14.87 11.63 -1.26
CA SER A 315 -13.84 10.64 -1.59
C SER A 315 -14.43 9.24 -1.72
N ARG A 316 -15.38 8.86 -0.85
CA ARG A 316 -16.12 7.59 -1.00
C ARG A 316 -16.84 7.54 -2.34
N LYS A 317 -17.62 8.56 -2.67
CA LYS A 317 -18.36 8.63 -3.94
C LYS A 317 -17.43 8.53 -5.15
N LEU A 318 -16.28 9.20 -5.13
CA LEU A 318 -15.24 9.06 -6.15
C LEU A 318 -14.81 7.61 -6.30
N PHE A 319 -14.42 6.95 -5.20
CA PHE A 319 -13.92 5.58 -5.25
C PHE A 319 -15.00 4.58 -5.71
N GLU A 320 -16.26 4.78 -5.34
CA GLU A 320 -17.39 3.97 -5.82
C GLU A 320 -17.58 4.12 -7.33
N ASN A 321 -17.52 5.35 -7.87
CA ASN A 321 -17.69 5.59 -9.31
C ASN A 321 -16.45 5.18 -10.13
N LEU A 322 -15.25 5.24 -9.56
CA LEU A 322 -14.02 4.83 -10.25
C LEU A 322 -13.79 3.31 -10.14
N PHE A 323 -13.61 2.81 -8.91
CA PHE A 323 -13.23 1.42 -8.67
C PHE A 323 -14.44 0.46 -8.67
N GLY A 324 -15.66 0.95 -8.51
CA GLY A 324 -16.88 0.16 -8.66
C GLY A 324 -17.40 0.05 -10.09
N ASN A 325 -17.00 0.95 -11.00
CA ASN A 325 -17.42 0.91 -12.39
C ASN A 325 -16.69 -0.21 -13.15
N ARG A 326 -17.40 -1.30 -13.46
CA ARG A 326 -16.84 -2.45 -14.18
C ARG A 326 -16.56 -2.17 -15.67
N ALA A 327 -17.31 -1.26 -16.29
CA ALA A 327 -17.14 -0.90 -17.69
C ALA A 327 -15.88 -0.05 -17.92
N LEU A 328 -15.50 0.78 -16.94
CA LEU A 328 -14.25 1.51 -16.96
C LEU A 328 -13.08 0.64 -16.49
N ILE A 329 -12.11 0.38 -17.37
CA ILE A 329 -10.92 -0.42 -17.05
C ILE A 329 -9.84 0.48 -16.47
N LYS A 330 -9.47 0.23 -15.22
CA LYS A 330 -8.41 0.99 -14.55
C LYS A 330 -7.07 0.35 -14.85
N VAL A 331 -6.10 1.16 -15.25
CA VAL A 331 -4.75 0.76 -15.61
C VAL A 331 -3.80 1.42 -14.63
N GLY A 332 -3.16 0.62 -13.77
CA GLY A 332 -2.16 1.09 -12.82
C GLY A 332 -0.80 0.40 -13.02
N PHE A 333 0.23 0.88 -12.34
CA PHE A 333 1.52 0.20 -12.23
C PHE A 333 1.77 -0.22 -10.80
N GLN A 334 1.77 -1.53 -10.52
CA GLN A 334 1.99 -2.07 -9.16
C GLN A 334 1.07 -1.45 -8.09
N PHE A 335 -0.19 -1.20 -8.45
CA PHE A 335 -1.19 -0.42 -7.71
C PHE A 335 -1.63 -0.99 -6.34
N GLY A 336 -0.96 -2.01 -5.81
CA GLY A 336 -1.28 -2.61 -4.50
C GLY A 336 -0.88 -1.69 -3.33
N GLU A 337 0.24 -0.98 -3.46
CA GLU A 337 0.64 0.01 -2.45
C GLU A 337 -0.31 1.21 -2.47
N ASP A 338 -0.65 1.72 -3.66
CA ASP A 338 -1.63 2.78 -3.87
C ASP A 338 -2.96 2.46 -3.20
N LEU A 339 -3.52 1.26 -3.44
CA LEU A 339 -4.74 0.83 -2.76
C LEU A 339 -4.59 0.83 -1.24
N THR A 340 -3.43 0.39 -0.73
CA THR A 340 -3.15 0.43 0.71
C THR A 340 -3.20 1.85 1.26
N LYS A 341 -2.70 2.83 0.51
CA LYS A 341 -2.69 4.25 0.88
C LYS A 341 -4.07 4.90 0.71
N LEU A 342 -4.82 4.54 -0.33
CA LEU A 342 -6.20 4.99 -0.59
C LEU A 342 -7.19 4.45 0.46
N ARG A 343 -7.03 3.21 0.90
CA ARG A 343 -7.86 2.60 1.97
C ARG A 343 -7.82 3.40 3.26
N LYS A 344 -6.72 4.10 3.56
CA LYS A 344 -6.62 4.96 4.75
C LYS A 344 -7.41 6.26 4.63
N VAL A 345 -7.79 6.66 3.42
CA VAL A 345 -8.63 7.85 3.19
C VAL A 345 -10.08 7.54 3.56
N VAL A 346 -10.61 6.42 3.06
CA VAL A 346 -11.96 5.94 3.41
C VAL A 346 -11.93 4.40 3.61
N PRO A 347 -11.65 3.91 4.84
CA PRO A 347 -11.45 2.47 5.10
C PRO A 347 -12.66 1.58 4.88
N ARG A 348 -13.87 2.15 4.81
CA ARG A 348 -15.13 1.42 4.66
C ARG A 348 -15.55 1.25 3.19
N THR A 349 -14.74 1.67 2.23
CA THR A 349 -15.10 1.58 0.81
C THR A 349 -14.75 0.20 0.25
N VAL A 350 -15.76 -0.66 0.06
CA VAL A 350 -15.58 -2.03 -0.46
C VAL A 350 -14.80 -2.10 -1.77
N PHE A 351 -15.00 -1.13 -2.67
CA PHE A 351 -14.35 -1.09 -3.97
C PHE A 351 -12.84 -0.84 -3.92
N LEU A 352 -12.28 -0.38 -2.79
CA LEU A 352 -10.83 -0.32 -2.60
C LEU A 352 -10.23 -1.68 -2.19
N TYR A 353 -11.06 -2.60 -1.70
CA TYR A 353 -10.67 -3.96 -1.34
C TYR A 353 -10.96 -4.96 -2.45
N ALA A 354 -12.05 -4.73 -3.20
CA ALA A 354 -12.46 -5.52 -4.36
C ALA A 354 -12.70 -4.60 -5.59
N PRO A 355 -11.65 -3.94 -6.12
CA PRO A 355 -11.79 -3.06 -7.28
C PRO A 355 -12.21 -3.85 -8.52
N GLN A 356 -13.21 -3.34 -9.23
CA GLN A 356 -13.68 -3.94 -10.48
C GLN A 356 -12.74 -3.52 -11.62
N SER A 357 -12.38 -4.44 -12.52
CA SER A 357 -11.63 -4.14 -13.75
C SER A 357 -10.33 -3.33 -13.54
N LEU A 358 -9.60 -3.56 -12.45
CA LEU A 358 -8.31 -2.94 -12.18
C LEU A 358 -7.17 -3.86 -12.65
N LEU A 359 -6.28 -3.31 -13.47
CA LEU A 359 -5.22 -4.06 -14.13
C LEU A 359 -3.85 -3.42 -13.92
N CYS A 360 -2.84 -4.26 -13.76
CA CYS A 360 -1.44 -3.82 -13.81
C CYS A 360 -0.94 -3.81 -15.27
N ILE A 361 -0.46 -2.66 -15.75
CA ILE A 361 -0.02 -2.47 -17.14
C ILE A 361 1.07 -3.46 -17.58
N THR A 362 1.93 -3.89 -16.64
CA THR A 362 2.99 -4.89 -16.92
C THR A 362 2.43 -6.23 -17.37
N SER A 363 1.22 -6.60 -16.94
CA SER A 363 0.55 -7.83 -17.39
C SER A 363 0.15 -7.75 -18.86
N VAL A 364 -0.36 -6.59 -19.28
CA VAL A 364 -0.71 -6.31 -20.68
C VAL A 364 0.54 -6.32 -21.55
N ILE A 365 1.56 -5.58 -21.12
CA ILE A 365 2.82 -5.49 -21.85
C ILE A 365 3.44 -6.87 -22.00
N ALA A 366 3.47 -7.70 -20.96
CA ALA A 366 4.02 -9.05 -21.05
C ALA A 366 3.29 -9.92 -22.10
N GLN A 367 1.96 -9.90 -22.10
CA GLN A 367 1.15 -10.66 -23.05
C GLN A 367 1.42 -10.22 -24.49
N VAL A 368 1.32 -8.91 -24.75
CA VAL A 368 1.49 -8.36 -26.09
C VAL A 368 2.95 -8.48 -26.55
N ALA A 369 3.92 -8.33 -25.65
CA ALA A 369 5.33 -8.45 -26.00
C ALA A 369 5.70 -9.88 -26.44
N ILE A 370 5.14 -10.91 -25.79
CA ILE A 370 5.34 -12.31 -26.22
C ILE A 370 4.74 -12.52 -27.61
N ILE A 371 3.50 -12.08 -27.84
CA ILE A 371 2.85 -12.20 -29.16
C ILE A 371 3.66 -11.48 -30.23
N SER A 372 4.11 -10.25 -29.94
CA SER A 372 4.89 -9.44 -30.88
C SER A 372 6.23 -10.10 -31.21
N TRP A 373 6.86 -10.78 -30.23
CA TRP A 373 8.09 -11.53 -30.40
C TRP A 373 7.87 -12.79 -31.25
N GLU A 374 6.78 -13.54 -31.02
CA GLU A 374 6.42 -14.72 -31.82
C GLU A 374 6.13 -14.40 -33.30
N ASN A 375 5.82 -13.13 -33.61
CA ASN A 375 5.56 -12.64 -34.96
C ASN A 375 6.75 -11.85 -35.55
N ASP A 376 7.96 -12.00 -35.00
CA ASP A 376 9.19 -11.35 -35.46
C ASP A 376 9.12 -9.79 -35.52
N ASP A 377 8.31 -9.18 -34.63
CA ASP A 377 8.12 -7.72 -34.54
C ASP A 377 8.07 -7.28 -33.06
N PRO A 378 9.20 -7.31 -32.34
CA PRO A 378 9.21 -7.13 -30.89
C PRO A 378 8.81 -5.71 -30.47
N MET A 379 7.72 -5.60 -29.68
CA MET A 379 7.21 -4.32 -29.13
C MET A 379 8.18 -3.63 -28.16
N ILE A 380 8.99 -4.45 -27.47
CA ILE A 380 10.06 -4.06 -26.54
C ILE A 380 11.29 -4.92 -26.82
N SER A 381 12.48 -4.45 -26.43
CA SER A 381 13.73 -5.20 -26.61
C SER A 381 13.63 -6.61 -26.01
N GLU A 382 14.15 -7.60 -26.74
CA GLU A 382 14.22 -9.00 -26.29
C GLU A 382 14.98 -9.16 -24.97
N GLU A 383 15.87 -8.21 -24.65
CA GLU A 383 16.57 -8.20 -23.37
C GLU A 383 15.59 -8.19 -22.21
N PHE A 384 14.36 -7.68 -22.37
CA PHE A 384 13.32 -7.64 -21.35
C PHE A 384 12.49 -8.92 -21.29
N LEU A 385 12.55 -9.77 -22.32
CA LEU A 385 11.81 -11.03 -22.42
C LEU A 385 12.62 -12.23 -21.89
N LYS A 386 13.94 -12.26 -22.13
CA LYS A 386 14.80 -13.40 -21.79
C LYS A 386 15.23 -13.41 -20.32
N LYS A 387 15.37 -14.58 -19.68
CA LYS A 387 16.01 -14.67 -18.35
C LYS A 387 17.47 -14.23 -18.49
N LYS A 388 17.99 -13.41 -17.55
CA LYS A 388 19.45 -13.25 -17.45
C LYS A 388 20.04 -14.63 -17.22
N GLU A 389 20.85 -15.11 -18.15
CA GLU A 389 21.69 -16.27 -17.88
C GLU A 389 22.57 -15.88 -16.69
N LYS A 390 22.40 -16.60 -15.56
CA LYS A 390 23.42 -16.52 -14.52
C LYS A 390 24.68 -17.04 -15.17
N GLU A 391 25.69 -16.18 -15.32
CA GLU A 391 27.06 -16.62 -15.56
C GLU A 391 27.37 -17.66 -14.48
N LYS A 392 27.28 -18.94 -14.86
CA LYS A 392 27.84 -20.00 -14.03
C LYS A 392 29.33 -19.85 -14.18
N GLU A 393 29.98 -19.42 -13.10
CA GLU A 393 31.40 -19.68 -12.87
C GLU A 393 31.74 -21.07 -13.41
N LYS A 394 32.73 -21.12 -14.30
CA LYS A 394 33.21 -22.32 -14.99
C LYS A 394 33.66 -23.36 -13.96
N GLY A 395 32.74 -24.24 -13.59
CA GLY A 395 33.00 -25.42 -12.78
C GLY A 395 32.27 -26.62 -13.35
N LYS A 396 32.95 -27.30 -14.30
CA LYS A 396 32.68 -28.63 -14.88
C LYS A 396 31.33 -29.27 -14.51
N ARG A 397 30.42 -29.41 -15.49
CA ARG A 397 29.46 -30.53 -15.52
C ARG A 397 28.89 -30.79 -16.92
N ARG A 398 29.25 -31.99 -17.42
CA ARG A 398 28.60 -32.89 -18.37
C ARG A 398 27.66 -32.28 -19.42
N GLU A 399 28.10 -32.40 -20.68
CA GLU A 399 27.29 -32.33 -21.89
C GLU A 399 26.13 -33.33 -21.78
N LYS A 400 24.96 -32.82 -21.37
CA LYS A 400 23.70 -33.32 -21.88
C LYS A 400 23.32 -32.34 -22.99
N GLU A 401 23.05 -32.87 -24.18
CA GLU A 401 22.41 -32.16 -25.26
C GLU A 401 21.22 -31.39 -24.67
N LYS A 402 21.38 -30.08 -24.53
CA LYS A 402 20.28 -29.18 -24.22
C LYS A 402 19.57 -28.96 -25.54
N GLU A 403 18.31 -29.36 -25.62
CA GLU A 403 17.38 -28.75 -26.57
C GLU A 403 17.60 -27.24 -26.56
N ASP A 404 17.62 -26.63 -27.74
CA ASP A 404 17.78 -25.21 -27.94
C ASP A 404 16.57 -24.45 -27.34
N ASP A 405 16.65 -24.19 -26.04
CA ASP A 405 15.65 -23.48 -25.22
C ASP A 405 15.48 -22.01 -25.68
N SER A 406 16.26 -21.56 -26.67
CA SER A 406 16.18 -20.20 -27.25
C SER A 406 14.96 -19.98 -28.14
N LYS A 407 14.25 -21.05 -28.54
CA LYS A 407 13.05 -20.98 -29.42
C LYS A 407 11.71 -21.11 -28.72
N LYS A 408 11.66 -21.39 -27.40
CA LYS A 408 10.38 -21.45 -26.67
C LYS A 408 10.01 -20.06 -26.14
N PRO A 409 8.75 -19.60 -26.34
CA PRO A 409 8.31 -18.32 -25.79
C PRO A 409 8.40 -18.33 -24.26
N PRO A 410 8.88 -17.24 -23.64
CA PRO A 410 9.00 -17.17 -22.19
C PRO A 410 7.61 -17.20 -21.53
N ALA A 411 7.51 -17.83 -20.37
CA ALA A 411 6.27 -17.83 -19.62
C ALA A 411 5.85 -16.39 -19.25
N VAL A 412 4.59 -16.03 -19.52
CA VAL A 412 4.04 -14.69 -19.24
C VAL A 412 4.35 -14.23 -17.81
N LYS A 413 4.21 -15.12 -16.82
CA LYS A 413 4.49 -14.83 -15.40
C LYS A 413 5.95 -14.39 -15.17
N ASP A 414 6.91 -14.99 -15.87
CA ASP A 414 8.32 -14.64 -15.75
C ASP A 414 8.60 -13.26 -16.35
N VAL A 415 7.98 -12.96 -17.50
CA VAL A 415 8.08 -11.64 -18.13
C VAL A 415 7.44 -10.57 -17.23
N VAL A 416 6.23 -10.82 -16.69
CA VAL A 416 5.56 -9.92 -15.75
C VAL A 416 6.44 -9.62 -14.54
N PHE A 417 7.02 -10.64 -13.91
CA PHE A 417 7.91 -10.48 -12.77
C PHE A 417 9.09 -9.57 -13.11
N LYS A 418 9.69 -9.78 -14.28
CA LYS A 418 10.80 -8.97 -14.75
C LYS A 418 10.41 -7.53 -15.05
N LEU A 419 9.30 -7.29 -15.74
CA LEU A 419 8.81 -5.95 -16.04
C LEU A 419 8.48 -5.17 -14.76
N LYS A 420 7.91 -5.84 -13.74
CA LYS A 420 7.68 -5.22 -12.42
C LYS A 420 8.99 -4.75 -11.76
N SER A 421 10.12 -5.41 -12.02
CA SER A 421 11.41 -5.02 -11.42
C SER A 421 12.07 -3.76 -12.03
N LEU A 422 11.63 -3.31 -13.21
CA LEU A 422 12.27 -2.19 -13.93
C LEU A 422 11.91 -0.81 -13.37
N GLY A 423 10.78 -0.69 -12.67
CA GLY A 423 10.17 0.59 -12.31
C GLY A 423 9.52 1.31 -13.49
N LEU A 424 8.53 2.17 -13.22
CA LEU A 424 7.68 2.78 -14.24
C LEU A 424 8.47 3.55 -15.32
N ALA A 425 9.37 4.46 -14.93
CA ALA A 425 10.11 5.26 -15.91
C ALA A 425 10.99 4.45 -16.87
N LYS A 426 11.60 3.34 -16.41
CA LYS A 426 12.38 2.47 -17.31
C LYS A 426 11.47 1.73 -18.27
N LEU A 427 10.29 1.32 -17.80
CA LEU A 427 9.27 0.69 -18.62
C LEU A 427 8.74 1.66 -19.69
N VAL A 428 8.48 2.91 -19.32
CA VAL A 428 8.09 3.97 -20.26
C VAL A 428 9.18 4.16 -21.32
N LYS A 429 10.45 4.35 -20.92
CA LYS A 429 11.57 4.48 -21.88
C LYS A 429 11.68 3.28 -22.81
N ALA A 430 11.51 2.05 -22.30
CA ALA A 430 11.54 0.83 -23.11
C ALA A 430 10.35 0.74 -24.08
N MET A 431 9.18 1.23 -23.69
CA MET A 431 7.96 1.19 -24.50
C MET A 431 7.87 2.31 -25.51
N THR A 432 8.33 3.51 -25.20
CA THR A 432 8.03 4.72 -25.99
C THR A 432 9.28 5.43 -26.49
N GLY A 433 10.45 5.09 -25.97
CA GLY A 433 11.68 5.85 -26.20
C GLY A 433 11.74 7.16 -25.41
N MET A 434 10.71 7.53 -24.63
CA MET A 434 10.65 8.79 -23.89
C MET A 434 11.08 8.65 -22.43
N SER A 435 11.68 9.69 -21.86
CA SER A 435 12.03 9.77 -20.45
C SER A 435 10.82 10.27 -19.62
N LEU A 436 10.69 9.79 -18.38
CA LEU A 436 9.66 10.25 -17.45
C LEU A 436 10.33 11.10 -16.36
N ASP A 437 9.79 12.30 -16.12
CA ASP A 437 10.28 13.18 -15.06
C ASP A 437 10.11 12.50 -13.69
N LYS A 438 11.17 12.52 -12.88
CA LYS A 438 11.19 11.93 -11.53
C LYS A 438 11.34 12.97 -10.42
N SER A 439 11.36 14.24 -10.79
CA SER A 439 11.74 15.32 -9.87
C SER A 439 10.83 15.35 -8.64
N GLU A 440 9.52 15.18 -8.81
CA GLU A 440 8.53 15.32 -7.72
C GLU A 440 8.10 14.00 -7.05
N GLN A 441 8.76 12.87 -7.35
CA GLN A 441 8.44 11.55 -6.78
C GLN A 441 8.41 11.56 -5.23
N CYS A 442 9.35 12.26 -4.60
CA CYS A 442 9.43 12.38 -3.14
C CYS A 442 9.01 13.77 -2.64
N SER A 443 8.08 14.42 -3.33
CA SER A 443 7.64 15.77 -2.95
C SER A 443 6.83 15.77 -1.64
N VAL A 444 6.62 16.97 -1.07
CA VAL A 444 5.69 17.15 0.05
C VAL A 444 4.26 17.14 -0.51
N TRP A 445 3.74 15.94 -0.77
CA TRP A 445 2.44 15.74 -1.43
C TRP A 445 1.21 16.22 -0.65
N ASN A 446 1.36 16.50 0.65
CA ASN A 446 0.34 17.16 1.46
C ASN A 446 0.46 18.70 1.47
N ARG A 447 1.40 19.31 0.72
CA ARG A 447 1.47 20.77 0.55
C ARG A 447 0.27 21.29 -0.22
N ARG A 448 -0.29 22.41 0.21
CA ARG A 448 -1.36 23.14 -0.46
C ARG A 448 -1.06 24.64 -0.55
N PRO A 449 -1.35 25.27 -1.71
CA PRO A 449 -1.77 24.63 -2.97
C PRO A 449 -0.68 23.71 -3.54
N LEU A 450 -1.06 22.71 -4.34
CA LEU A 450 -0.08 21.89 -5.08
C LEU A 450 0.70 22.80 -6.04
N ARG A 451 2.01 22.54 -6.18
CA ARG A 451 2.84 23.24 -7.17
C ARG A 451 2.47 22.80 -8.59
N THR A 452 2.67 23.67 -9.57
CA THR A 452 2.55 23.32 -10.99
C THR A 452 3.43 22.12 -11.35
N ALA A 453 4.63 22.04 -10.75
CA ALA A 453 5.53 20.89 -10.89
C ALA A 453 4.89 19.57 -10.42
N GLN A 454 4.24 19.58 -9.25
CA GLN A 454 3.56 18.41 -8.68
C GLN A 454 2.36 17.99 -9.52
N ILE A 455 1.57 18.96 -10.00
CA ILE A 455 0.42 18.70 -10.89
C ILE A 455 0.91 18.08 -12.20
N ARG A 456 1.95 18.65 -12.82
CA ARG A 456 2.53 18.14 -14.07
C ARG A 456 3.08 16.72 -13.89
N TYR A 457 3.85 16.48 -12.83
CA TYR A 457 4.37 15.17 -12.48
C TYR A 457 3.24 14.14 -12.33
N GLY A 458 2.25 14.43 -11.47
CA GLY A 458 1.16 13.49 -11.23
C GLY A 458 0.32 13.20 -12.48
N ALA A 459 0.15 14.20 -13.36
CA ALA A 459 -0.51 14.02 -14.65
C ALA A 459 0.30 13.15 -15.62
N LEU A 460 1.63 13.27 -15.65
CA LEU A 460 2.50 12.43 -16.47
C LEU A 460 2.50 10.96 -16.02
N ASP A 461 2.46 10.70 -14.71
CA ASP A 461 2.46 9.34 -14.15
C ASP A 461 1.24 8.53 -14.58
N VAL A 462 0.07 9.16 -14.77
CA VAL A 462 -1.12 8.48 -15.33
C VAL A 462 -1.22 8.54 -16.86
N SER A 463 -0.71 9.61 -17.49
CA SER A 463 -0.70 9.73 -18.95
C SER A 463 0.16 8.66 -19.61
N CYS A 464 1.31 8.35 -18.99
CA CYS A 464 2.23 7.35 -19.51
C CYS A 464 1.60 5.94 -19.53
N LEU A 465 0.68 5.64 -18.59
CA LEU A 465 -0.05 4.37 -18.54
C LEU A 465 -0.98 4.22 -19.74
N LEU A 466 -1.71 5.28 -20.11
CA LEU A 466 -2.57 5.27 -21.29
C LEU A 466 -1.78 5.25 -22.58
N LEU A 467 -0.63 5.93 -22.64
CA LEU A 467 0.28 5.85 -23.79
C LEU A 467 0.78 4.41 -24.02
N MET A 468 1.22 3.74 -22.95
CA MET A 468 1.65 2.34 -23.03
C MET A 468 0.48 1.40 -23.37
N MET A 469 -0.72 1.64 -22.83
CA MET A 469 -1.92 0.88 -23.17
C MET A 469 -2.27 1.02 -24.64
N SER A 470 -2.29 2.25 -25.17
CA SER A 470 -2.54 2.52 -26.60
C SER A 470 -1.53 1.82 -27.51
N LYS A 471 -0.26 1.76 -27.13
CA LYS A 471 0.76 0.97 -27.84
C LYS A 471 0.45 -0.53 -27.79
N CYS A 472 0.04 -1.06 -26.64
CA CYS A 472 -0.35 -2.46 -26.53
C CYS A 472 -1.56 -2.79 -27.42
N LEU A 473 -2.56 -1.90 -27.45
CA LEU A 473 -3.76 -2.05 -28.27
C LEU A 473 -3.46 -2.00 -29.78
N SER A 474 -2.53 -1.14 -30.21
CA SER A 474 -2.15 -1.06 -31.63
C SER A 474 -1.47 -2.35 -32.10
N TYR A 475 -0.60 -2.95 -31.28
CA TYR A 475 -0.01 -4.26 -31.55
C TYR A 475 -1.06 -5.39 -31.51
N ALA A 476 -1.94 -5.40 -30.52
CA ALA A 476 -3.01 -6.40 -30.45
C ALA A 476 -3.91 -6.34 -31.69
N LYS A 477 -4.27 -5.13 -32.15
CA LYS A 477 -5.04 -4.92 -33.39
C LYS A 477 -4.27 -5.40 -34.62
N LYS A 478 -2.97 -5.08 -34.72
CA LYS A 478 -2.10 -5.52 -35.84
C LYS A 478 -2.10 -7.04 -36.00
N TRP A 479 -2.11 -7.78 -34.89
CA TRP A 479 -2.05 -9.24 -34.87
C TRP A 479 -3.41 -9.92 -34.67
N ASN A 480 -4.52 -9.16 -34.79
CA ASN A 480 -5.89 -9.64 -34.63
C ASN A 480 -6.14 -10.41 -33.32
N VAL A 481 -5.60 -9.90 -32.22
CA VAL A 481 -5.70 -10.51 -30.89
C VAL A 481 -6.77 -9.80 -30.06
N GLU A 482 -7.69 -10.58 -29.50
CA GLU A 482 -8.68 -10.08 -28.53
C GLU A 482 -8.01 -9.88 -27.16
N ILE A 483 -7.53 -8.66 -26.91
CA ILE A 483 -6.75 -8.35 -25.71
C ILE A 483 -7.55 -8.47 -24.41
N PHE A 484 -8.86 -8.19 -24.43
CA PHE A 484 -9.69 -8.16 -23.23
C PHE A 484 -9.83 -9.54 -22.59
N GLY A 485 -10.08 -10.58 -23.38
CA GLY A 485 -10.06 -11.97 -22.93
C GLY A 485 -8.73 -12.35 -22.26
N LEU A 486 -7.61 -11.90 -22.83
CA LEU A 486 -6.26 -12.16 -22.30
C LEU A 486 -5.94 -11.42 -21.00
N MET A 487 -6.59 -10.27 -20.74
CA MET A 487 -6.31 -9.40 -19.60
C MET A 487 -7.09 -9.80 -18.34
N LYS A 488 -8.30 -10.35 -18.48
CA LYS A 488 -9.17 -10.72 -17.34
C LYS A 488 -8.48 -11.54 -16.24
N PRO A 489 -7.66 -12.58 -16.55
CA PRO A 489 -6.96 -13.36 -15.53
C PRO A 489 -5.90 -12.57 -14.74
N PHE A 490 -5.59 -11.34 -15.14
CA PHE A 490 -4.59 -10.48 -14.51
C PHE A 490 -5.20 -9.27 -13.81
N TYR A 491 -6.52 -9.18 -13.74
CA TYR A 491 -7.16 -8.21 -12.86
C TYR A 491 -6.75 -8.47 -11.42
N LEU A 492 -6.64 -7.39 -10.66
CA LEU A 492 -6.23 -7.48 -9.28
C LEU A 492 -7.26 -8.29 -8.50
N GLU A 493 -6.79 -9.36 -7.86
CA GLU A 493 -7.64 -10.20 -7.03
C GLU A 493 -8.19 -9.41 -5.83
N PRO A 494 -9.47 -9.60 -5.47
CA PRO A 494 -10.06 -9.00 -4.29
C PRO A 494 -9.30 -9.37 -3.01
N SER A 495 -9.18 -8.40 -2.12
CA SER A 495 -8.73 -8.57 -0.75
C SER A 495 -9.92 -8.49 0.21
N ALA A 496 -9.83 -9.19 1.35
CA ALA A 496 -10.84 -9.09 2.39
C ALA A 496 -10.90 -7.66 2.97
N MET A 497 -12.12 -7.13 3.15
CA MET A 497 -12.31 -5.87 3.89
C MET A 497 -11.89 -6.03 5.36
N PRO A 498 -11.35 -5.00 6.04
CA PRO A 498 -10.86 -5.13 7.40
C PRO A 498 -11.97 -5.54 8.36
N LEU A 499 -11.62 -6.35 9.35
CA LEU A 499 -12.56 -7.05 10.22
C LEU A 499 -13.62 -6.13 10.85
N PHE A 500 -13.20 -4.94 11.30
CA PHE A 500 -14.06 -3.95 11.97
C PHE A 500 -14.67 -2.90 11.03
N PHE A 501 -14.41 -2.99 9.72
CA PHE A 501 -15.02 -2.14 8.69
C PHE A 501 -15.92 -2.93 7.74
N CYS A 502 -15.94 -4.25 7.87
CA CYS A 502 -16.77 -5.15 7.09
C CYS A 502 -18.08 -5.42 7.85
N ASP A 503 -19.21 -5.00 7.28
CA ASP A 503 -20.54 -5.24 7.86
C ASP A 503 -20.88 -6.74 7.85
N ASP A 504 -20.43 -7.49 6.82
CA ASP A 504 -20.53 -8.96 6.76
C ASP A 504 -19.88 -9.65 7.97
N CYS A 505 -18.91 -8.99 8.61
CA CYS A 505 -18.22 -9.51 9.79
C CYS A 505 -18.86 -9.03 11.11
N ASP A 506 -19.90 -8.20 11.07
CA ASP A 506 -20.51 -7.66 12.29
C ASP A 506 -21.29 -8.73 13.05
N PRO A 507 -20.89 -9.05 14.30
CA PRO A 507 -21.56 -10.08 15.09
C PRO A 507 -22.99 -9.72 15.50
N ASN A 508 -23.44 -8.47 15.30
CA ASN A 508 -24.78 -7.99 15.67
C ASN A 508 -25.75 -7.86 14.49
N ILE A 509 -25.27 -7.83 13.24
CA ILE A 509 -26.13 -7.58 12.05
C ILE A 509 -26.69 -8.88 11.46
N PHE A 510 -25.84 -9.91 11.37
CA PHE A 510 -26.20 -11.25 10.89
C PHE A 510 -26.60 -12.15 12.09
N PRO A 511 -27.00 -13.44 11.92
CA PRO A 511 -27.46 -14.26 13.05
C PRO A 511 -26.54 -14.12 14.26
N ARG A 512 -27.11 -13.68 15.39
CA ARG A 512 -26.35 -13.24 16.56
C ARG A 512 -25.46 -14.39 17.03
N ILE A 513 -24.16 -14.14 17.13
CA ILE A 513 -23.20 -15.12 17.61
C ILE A 513 -23.32 -15.23 19.12
N VAL A 514 -23.63 -16.42 19.63
CA VAL A 514 -23.61 -16.73 21.05
C VAL A 514 -22.18 -17.09 21.43
N ILE A 515 -21.48 -16.16 22.09
CA ILE A 515 -20.08 -16.36 22.45
C ILE A 515 -19.83 -17.61 23.30
N LYS A 516 -20.80 -17.99 24.14
CA LYS A 516 -20.66 -19.21 24.95
C LYS A 516 -20.49 -20.46 24.08
N GLU A 517 -21.28 -20.60 23.02
CA GLU A 517 -21.15 -21.71 22.07
C GLU A 517 -19.78 -21.68 21.37
N VAL A 518 -19.32 -20.48 20.97
CA VAL A 518 -17.98 -20.30 20.40
C VAL A 518 -16.88 -20.68 21.39
N LEU A 519 -17.05 -20.49 22.70
CA LEU A 519 -16.07 -20.91 23.71
C LEU A 519 -16.16 -22.41 24.01
N ASP A 520 -17.37 -22.96 24.09
CA ASP A 520 -17.62 -24.38 24.36
C ASP A 520 -17.04 -25.25 23.22
N GLU A 521 -17.18 -24.82 21.95
CA GLU A 521 -16.53 -25.45 20.77
C GLU A 521 -15.00 -25.46 20.85
N LEU A 522 -14.38 -24.56 21.64
CA LEU A 522 -12.93 -24.51 21.83
C LEU A 522 -12.46 -25.44 22.96
N ASP A 523 -13.38 -25.88 23.82
CA ASP A 523 -13.17 -26.78 24.95
C ASP A 523 -13.40 -28.27 24.56
N GLU A 524 -14.12 -28.55 23.46
CA GLU A 524 -14.30 -29.91 22.90
C GLU A 524 -13.04 -30.41 22.16
N GLU A 525 -11.99 -30.78 22.90
CA GLU A 525 -10.92 -31.71 22.46
C GLU A 525 -9.98 -32.13 23.61
#